data_AF-A0A5J4PQG4-F1
#
_entry.id   AF-A0A5J4PQG4-F1
#
_cell.length_a   1.000
_cell.length_b   1.000
_cell.length_c   1.000
_cell.angle_alpha   90.00
_cell.angle_beta   90.00
_cell.angle_gamma   90.00
#
_symmetry.space_group_name_H-M   'P 1'
#
loop_
_entity.id
_entity.type
_entity.pdbx_description
1 polymer ?
#
loop_
_entity_poly.entity_id
_entity_poly.type
_entity_poly.pdbx_seq_one_letter_code
_entity_poly.pdbx_strand_id
1 'polypeptide(L)'
;MEEVLFFTETEKARLLVLYRRLILSVRESVTKETIRKVKKYLIEAVKYQHLPRNSFGMNPVIKDLETVLVLCEEMSMKGGGLTGTMLNEIVKCNILSLESVRTEFGDDVAGIIKGLVKTSELYTKSAVVESENFRNLLLSFAEDMRVILIMIADRVNTMRQIKDSDNEDDRLKVANEAVYLYAPLAHKLGLYKLKSEL
;
A
#
# COMPACT_ATOMS: atom_id res chain seq x y z
N MET A 1 7.79 -18.77 25.59
CA MET A 1 7.68 -18.06 24.31
C MET A 1 6.33 -17.38 24.31
N GLU A 2 6.28 -16.05 24.38
CA GLU A 2 5.02 -15.33 24.20
C GLU A 2 4.52 -15.59 22.78
N GLU A 3 3.29 -16.08 22.62
CA GLU A 3 2.64 -16.08 21.32
C GLU A 3 2.54 -14.63 20.86
N VAL A 4 3.35 -14.25 19.87
CA VAL A 4 3.25 -12.92 19.25
C VAL A 4 1.91 -12.90 18.51
N LEU A 5 0.90 -12.30 19.16
CA LEU A 5 -0.40 -12.09 18.57
C LEU A 5 -0.26 -11.23 17.32
N PHE A 6 -0.88 -11.66 16.20
CA PHE A 6 -0.84 -10.91 14.94
C PHE A 6 -1.33 -9.47 15.12
N PHE A 7 -2.40 -9.28 15.89
CA PHE A 7 -2.90 -7.98 16.33
C PHE A 7 -2.76 -7.84 17.85
N THR A 8 -2.17 -6.74 18.30
CA THR A 8 -2.25 -6.27 19.68
C THR A 8 -3.68 -5.79 20.00
N GLU A 9 -4.03 -5.67 21.29
CA GLU A 9 -5.36 -5.19 21.69
C GLU A 9 -5.65 -3.76 21.18
N THR A 10 -4.64 -2.90 21.18
CA THR A 10 -4.75 -1.53 20.63
C THR A 10 -4.97 -1.56 19.12
N GLU A 11 -4.29 -2.44 18.39
CA GLU A 11 -4.48 -2.63 16.95
C GLU A 11 -5.85 -3.20 16.60
N LYS A 12 -6.40 -4.12 17.40
CA LYS A 12 -7.78 -4.62 17.22
C LYS A 12 -8.79 -3.47 17.33
N ALA A 13 -8.65 -2.62 18.35
CA ALA A 13 -9.51 -1.46 18.52
C ALA A 13 -9.39 -0.48 17.34
N ARG A 14 -8.16 -0.17 16.90
CA ARG A 14 -7.89 0.70 15.75
C ARG A 14 -8.47 0.11 14.45
N LEU A 15 -8.27 -1.20 14.22
CA LEU A 15 -8.78 -1.90 13.04
C LEU A 15 -10.30 -1.81 12.93
N LEU A 16 -11.04 -1.92 14.04
CA LEU A 16 -12.49 -1.79 14.04
C LEU A 16 -12.94 -0.39 13.61
N VAL A 17 -12.27 0.66 14.10
CA VAL A 17 -12.56 2.05 13.72
C VAL A 17 -12.24 2.30 12.25
N LEU A 18 -11.05 1.87 11.82
CA LEU A 18 -10.59 1.98 10.43
C LEU A 18 -11.53 1.26 9.46
N TYR A 19 -11.90 0.02 9.78
CA TYR A 19 -12.79 -0.78 8.94
C TYR A 19 -14.14 -0.10 8.75
N ARG A 20 -14.74 0.48 9.81
CA ARG A 20 -16.01 1.21 9.70
C ARG A 20 -15.91 2.41 8.78
N ARG A 21 -14.86 3.23 8.94
CA ARG A 21 -14.60 4.38 8.07
C ARG A 21 -14.39 3.95 6.62
N LEU A 22 -13.56 2.94 6.41
CA LEU A 22 -13.22 2.42 5.10
C LEU A 22 -14.46 1.92 4.35
N ILE A 23 -15.33 1.14 4.99
CA ILE A 23 -16.58 0.68 4.37
C ILE A 23 -17.45 1.85 3.90
N LEU A 24 -17.51 2.95 4.68
CA LEU A 24 -18.25 4.14 4.27
C LEU A 24 -17.60 4.82 3.06
N SER A 25 -16.28 4.98 3.06
CA SER A 25 -15.54 5.66 1.99
C SER A 25 -15.49 4.86 0.68
N VAL A 26 -15.48 3.52 0.73
CA VAL A 26 -15.35 2.67 -0.48
C VAL A 26 -16.68 2.16 -1.04
N ARG A 27 -17.81 2.33 -0.35
CA ARG A 27 -19.11 1.70 -0.70
C ARG A 27 -19.60 2.01 -2.12
N GLU A 28 -19.29 3.21 -2.63
CA GLU A 28 -19.73 3.68 -3.95
C GLU A 28 -18.79 3.20 -5.06
N SER A 29 -17.66 2.61 -4.68
CA SER A 29 -16.57 2.29 -5.58
C SER A 29 -16.22 0.81 -5.64
N VAL A 30 -16.43 0.05 -4.56
CA VAL A 30 -16.07 -1.36 -4.46
C VAL A 30 -17.32 -2.13 -4.05
N THR A 31 -17.62 -3.20 -4.80
CA THR A 31 -18.84 -3.98 -4.55
C THR A 31 -18.78 -4.70 -3.20
N LYS A 32 -19.94 -4.95 -2.61
CA LYS A 32 -20.05 -5.75 -1.37
C LYS A 32 -19.46 -7.16 -1.55
N GLU A 33 -19.54 -7.73 -2.74
CA GLU A 33 -18.96 -9.04 -3.04
C GLU A 33 -17.43 -8.98 -3.02
N THR A 34 -16.83 -8.00 -3.69
CA THR A 34 -15.39 -7.77 -3.67
C THR A 34 -14.88 -7.59 -2.24
N ILE A 35 -15.55 -6.76 -1.43
CA ILE A 35 -15.18 -6.54 -0.01
C ILE A 35 -15.22 -7.87 0.78
N ARG A 36 -16.23 -8.71 0.54
CA ARG A 36 -16.32 -10.02 1.21
C ARG A 36 -15.18 -10.94 0.80
N LYS A 37 -14.83 -10.98 -0.50
CA LYS A 37 -13.70 -11.77 -1.03
C LYS A 37 -12.36 -11.30 -0.43
N VAL A 38 -12.09 -9.99 -0.45
CA VAL A 38 -10.89 -9.39 0.16
C VAL A 38 -10.81 -9.75 1.65
N LYS A 39 -11.92 -9.59 2.39
CA LYS A 39 -11.99 -9.93 3.82
C LYS A 39 -11.66 -11.40 4.07
N LYS A 40 -12.15 -12.32 3.24
CA LYS A 40 -11.85 -13.76 3.36
C LYS A 40 -10.34 -13.99 3.26
N TYR A 41 -9.69 -13.44 2.23
CA TYR A 41 -8.24 -13.60 2.03
C TYR A 41 -7.41 -12.93 3.12
N LEU A 42 -7.81 -11.77 3.63
CA LEU A 42 -7.13 -11.13 4.76
C LEU A 42 -7.21 -11.99 6.03
N ILE A 43 -8.38 -12.57 6.34
CA ILE A 43 -8.54 -13.46 7.50
C ILE A 43 -7.66 -14.70 7.35
N GLU A 44 -7.60 -15.27 6.14
CA GLU A 44 -6.76 -16.42 5.83
C GLU A 44 -5.27 -16.09 6.01
N ALA A 45 -4.82 -14.96 5.45
CA ALA A 45 -3.44 -14.50 5.57
C ALA A 45 -3.02 -14.25 7.02
N VAL A 46 -3.91 -13.67 7.84
CA VAL A 46 -3.72 -13.47 9.27
C VAL A 46 -3.61 -14.81 10.01
N LYS A 47 -4.48 -15.76 9.70
CA LYS A 47 -4.54 -17.07 10.38
C LYS A 47 -3.25 -17.86 10.20
N TYR A 48 -2.66 -17.82 9.01
CA TYR A 48 -1.42 -18.51 8.75
C TYR A 48 -0.18 -17.72 9.23
N GLN A 49 -0.32 -16.49 9.74
CA GLN A 49 0.78 -15.60 10.13
C GLN A 49 1.77 -15.30 8.99
N HIS A 50 1.30 -15.28 7.75
CA HIS A 50 2.15 -15.12 6.57
C HIS A 50 2.39 -13.66 6.17
N LEU A 51 2.01 -12.70 7.02
CA LEU A 51 2.22 -11.26 6.75
C LEU A 51 3.18 -10.66 7.78
N PRO A 52 4.45 -10.40 7.41
CA PRO A 52 5.42 -9.83 8.32
C PRO A 52 5.14 -8.36 8.61
N ARG A 53 5.46 -7.91 9.83
CA ARG A 53 5.53 -6.48 10.16
C ARG A 53 6.72 -5.85 9.46
N ASN A 54 6.62 -4.56 9.11
CA ASN A 54 7.76 -3.83 8.54
C ASN A 54 8.81 -3.48 9.62
N SER A 55 9.89 -2.82 9.23
CA SER A 55 10.99 -2.46 10.14
C SER A 55 10.64 -1.41 11.21
N PHE A 56 9.44 -0.80 11.12
CA PHE A 56 8.87 0.08 12.15
C PHE A 56 7.85 -0.66 13.04
N GLY A 57 7.69 -1.98 12.87
CA GLY A 57 6.74 -2.78 13.63
C GLY A 57 5.27 -2.59 13.20
N MET A 58 4.99 -1.93 12.08
CA MET A 58 3.61 -1.69 11.63
C MET A 58 2.95 -2.99 11.18
N ASN A 59 1.68 -3.16 11.55
CA ASN A 59 0.88 -4.26 11.04
C ASN A 59 0.50 -3.99 9.56
N PRO A 60 0.81 -4.93 8.64
CA PRO A 60 0.61 -4.72 7.21
C PRO A 60 -0.86 -4.51 6.83
N VAL A 61 -1.79 -5.21 7.49
CA VAL A 61 -3.23 -5.05 7.22
C VAL A 61 -3.71 -3.66 7.61
N ILE A 62 -3.28 -3.15 8.77
CA ILE A 62 -3.66 -1.81 9.22
C ILE A 62 -3.08 -0.75 8.29
N LYS A 63 -1.79 -0.88 7.97
CA LYS A 63 -1.11 0.03 7.04
C LYS A 63 -1.82 0.08 5.68
N ASP A 64 -2.14 -1.07 5.09
CA ASP A 64 -2.81 -1.12 3.78
C ASP A 64 -4.20 -0.47 3.82
N LEU A 65 -4.99 -0.69 4.87
CA LEU A 65 -6.30 -0.06 5.02
C LEU A 65 -6.20 1.46 5.19
N GLU A 66 -5.15 1.95 5.86
CA GLU A 66 -4.88 3.38 5.98
C GLU A 66 -4.42 3.98 4.65
N THR A 67 -3.59 3.26 3.89
CA THR A 67 -3.20 3.65 2.54
C THR A 67 -4.43 3.73 1.62
N VAL A 68 -5.38 2.79 1.73
CA VAL A 68 -6.66 2.86 1.01
C VAL A 68 -7.45 4.12 1.37
N LEU A 69 -7.47 4.54 2.64
CA LEU A 69 -8.16 5.77 3.04
C LEU A 69 -7.53 7.00 2.39
N VAL A 70 -6.20 7.09 2.33
CA VAL A 70 -5.50 8.17 1.61
C VAL A 70 -5.89 8.17 0.14
N LEU A 71 -5.89 6.99 -0.50
CA LEU A 71 -6.28 6.84 -1.90
C LEU A 71 -7.71 7.30 -2.18
N CYS A 72 -8.69 6.88 -1.37
CA CYS A 72 -10.08 7.22 -1.63
C CYS A 72 -10.44 8.65 -1.21
N GLU A 73 -9.92 9.14 -0.09
CA GLU A 73 -10.33 10.44 0.48
C GLU A 73 -9.51 11.61 -0.05
N GLU A 74 -8.21 11.41 -0.36
CA GLU A 74 -7.31 12.49 -0.76
C GLU A 74 -6.97 12.48 -2.24
N MET A 75 -7.11 11.33 -2.91
CA MET A 75 -6.80 11.16 -4.34
C MET A 75 -8.01 10.75 -5.18
N SER A 76 -9.19 10.61 -4.55
CA SER A 76 -10.44 10.20 -5.22
C SER A 76 -10.33 8.89 -6.02
N MET A 77 -9.40 8.00 -5.65
CA MET A 77 -9.19 6.73 -6.34
C MET A 77 -10.38 5.80 -6.11
N LYS A 78 -10.71 5.02 -7.14
CA LYS A 78 -11.83 4.09 -7.17
C LYS A 78 -11.45 2.73 -7.75
N GLY A 79 -12.25 1.72 -7.42
CA GLY A 79 -12.35 0.43 -8.10
C GLY A 79 -11.11 -0.43 -7.91
N GLY A 80 -10.48 -0.80 -9.02
CA GLY A 80 -9.36 -1.73 -9.02
C GLY A 80 -8.16 -1.26 -8.20
N GLY A 81 -7.88 0.05 -8.15
CA GLY A 81 -6.75 0.58 -7.38
C GLY A 81 -6.90 0.39 -5.86
N LEU A 82 -8.12 0.59 -5.34
CA LEU A 82 -8.42 0.33 -3.92
C LEU A 82 -8.34 -1.17 -3.62
N THR A 83 -8.91 -2.00 -4.50
CA THR A 83 -8.90 -3.46 -4.35
C THR A 83 -7.49 -4.03 -4.42
N GLY A 84 -6.69 -3.56 -5.38
CA GLY A 84 -5.29 -3.96 -5.54
C GLY A 84 -4.44 -3.60 -4.33
N THR A 85 -4.66 -2.43 -3.73
CA THR A 85 -3.97 -2.02 -2.49
C THR A 85 -4.30 -2.97 -1.34
N MET A 86 -5.57 -3.35 -1.15
CA MET A 86 -5.97 -4.27 -0.07
C MET A 86 -5.42 -5.71 -0.24
N LEU A 87 -5.06 -6.10 -1.45
CA LEU A 87 -4.57 -7.45 -1.78
C LEU A 87 -3.05 -7.51 -1.96
N ASN A 88 -2.37 -6.36 -2.01
CA ASN A 88 -0.98 -6.25 -2.43
C ASN A 88 -0.05 -7.12 -1.58
N GLU A 89 -0.11 -6.99 -0.25
CA GLU A 89 0.75 -7.76 0.66
C GLU A 89 0.43 -9.26 0.66
N ILE A 90 -0.84 -9.62 0.45
CA ILE A 90 -1.27 -11.03 0.31
C ILE A 90 -0.59 -11.68 -0.90
N VAL A 91 -0.53 -10.96 -2.02
CA VAL A 91 0.10 -11.45 -3.24
C VAL A 91 1.63 -11.47 -3.11
N LYS A 92 2.24 -10.43 -2.54
CA LYS A 92 3.69 -10.38 -2.29
C LYS A 92 4.17 -11.51 -1.37
N CYS A 93 3.35 -11.90 -0.40
CA CYS A 93 3.63 -13.02 0.50
C CYS A 93 3.27 -14.39 -0.09
N ASN A 94 2.93 -14.47 -1.38
CA ASN A 94 2.56 -15.69 -2.10
C ASN A 94 1.35 -16.44 -1.50
N ILE A 95 0.48 -15.75 -0.77
CA ILE A 95 -0.73 -16.34 -0.18
C ILE A 95 -1.84 -16.46 -1.25
N LEU A 96 -1.89 -15.49 -2.17
CA LEU A 96 -2.80 -15.49 -3.31
C LEU A 96 -1.98 -15.29 -4.59
N SER A 97 -2.15 -16.19 -5.56
CA SER A 97 -1.45 -16.07 -6.84
C SER A 97 -2.04 -14.95 -7.71
N LEU A 98 -1.22 -14.32 -8.55
CA LEU A 98 -1.71 -13.32 -9.52
C LEU A 98 -2.77 -13.89 -10.47
N GLU A 99 -2.71 -15.19 -10.82
CA GLU A 99 -3.72 -15.84 -11.66
C GLU A 99 -5.07 -15.99 -10.92
N SER A 100 -5.03 -16.31 -9.63
CA SER A 100 -6.22 -16.30 -8.76
C SER A 100 -6.80 -14.90 -8.65
N VAL A 101 -5.95 -13.87 -8.48
CA VAL A 101 -6.41 -12.47 -8.47
C VAL A 101 -7.14 -12.14 -9.76
N ARG A 102 -6.56 -12.49 -10.91
CA ARG A 102 -7.15 -12.24 -12.23
C ARG A 102 -8.53 -12.90 -12.36
N THR A 103 -8.65 -14.14 -11.90
CA THR A 103 -9.91 -14.90 -12.00
C THR A 103 -10.99 -14.35 -11.06
N GLU A 104 -10.63 -13.94 -9.84
CA GLU A 104 -11.61 -13.54 -8.83
C GLU A 104 -11.94 -12.04 -8.79
N PHE A 105 -11.01 -11.20 -9.25
CA PHE A 105 -11.08 -9.74 -9.17
C PHE A 105 -10.91 -9.04 -10.54
N GLY A 106 -10.54 -9.79 -11.59
CA GLY A 106 -10.41 -9.29 -12.96
C GLY A 106 -9.00 -8.85 -13.35
N ASP A 107 -8.79 -8.70 -14.65
CA ASP A 107 -7.50 -8.28 -15.24
C ASP A 107 -7.04 -6.90 -14.75
N ASP A 108 -7.98 -5.99 -14.48
CA ASP A 108 -7.71 -4.64 -13.99
C ASP A 108 -6.94 -4.66 -12.66
N VAL A 109 -7.43 -5.43 -11.69
CA VAL A 109 -6.80 -5.58 -10.37
C VAL A 109 -5.47 -6.34 -10.49
N ALA A 110 -5.44 -7.41 -11.28
CA ALA A 110 -4.23 -8.20 -11.49
C ALA A 110 -3.10 -7.37 -12.15
N GLY A 111 -3.44 -6.50 -13.11
CA GLY A 111 -2.50 -5.59 -13.76
C GLY A 111 -1.86 -4.61 -12.78
N ILE A 112 -2.68 -4.00 -11.91
CA ILE A 112 -2.20 -3.08 -10.86
C ILE A 112 -1.25 -3.78 -9.90
N ILE A 113 -1.62 -4.95 -9.37
CA ILE A 113 -0.77 -5.68 -8.42
C ILE A 113 0.52 -6.14 -9.10
N LYS A 114 0.45 -6.62 -10.34
CA LYS A 114 1.65 -6.98 -11.12
C LYS A 114 2.60 -5.78 -11.28
N GLY A 115 2.05 -4.58 -11.52
CA GLY A 115 2.81 -3.33 -11.55
C GLY A 115 3.50 -3.06 -10.21
N LEU A 116 2.75 -3.13 -9.10
CA LEU A 116 3.28 -2.91 -7.74
C LEU A 116 4.42 -3.89 -7.39
N VAL A 117 4.26 -5.19 -7.72
CA VAL A 117 5.28 -6.21 -7.48
C VAL A 117 6.56 -5.93 -8.29
N LYS A 118 6.42 -5.70 -9.60
CA LYS A 118 7.56 -5.37 -10.48
C LYS A 118 8.30 -4.12 -10.01
N THR A 119 7.55 -3.09 -9.64
CA THR A 119 8.13 -1.85 -9.14
C THR A 119 8.92 -2.11 -7.86
N SER A 120 8.38 -2.89 -6.91
CA SER A 120 9.09 -3.29 -5.68
C SER A 120 10.40 -4.02 -5.98
N GLU A 121 10.42 -4.93 -6.95
CA GLU A 121 11.63 -5.62 -7.36
C GLU A 121 12.69 -4.67 -7.95
N LEU A 122 12.28 -3.65 -8.70
CA LEU A 122 13.19 -2.66 -9.26
C LEU A 122 13.90 -1.83 -8.18
N TYR A 123 13.20 -1.48 -7.08
CA TYR A 123 13.84 -0.82 -5.94
C TYR A 123 14.92 -1.69 -5.32
N THR A 124 14.66 -3.00 -5.13
CA THR A 124 15.66 -3.90 -4.53
C THR A 124 16.92 -4.06 -5.38
N LYS A 125 16.83 -3.85 -6.69
CA LYS A 125 17.96 -3.99 -7.63
C LYS A 125 18.70 -2.69 -7.91
N SER A 126 18.09 -1.53 -7.64
CA SER A 126 18.61 -0.22 -8.05
C SER A 126 19.18 0.53 -6.84
N ALA A 127 20.52 0.59 -6.74
CA ALA A 127 21.21 1.24 -5.63
C ALA A 127 21.09 2.78 -5.58
N VAL A 128 20.46 3.41 -6.58
CA VAL A 128 20.41 4.88 -6.71
C VAL A 128 18.99 5.35 -7.00
N VAL A 129 18.15 5.32 -5.96
CA VAL A 129 16.80 5.90 -5.97
C VAL A 129 16.83 7.41 -6.26
N GLU A 130 17.97 8.06 -6.00
CA GLU A 130 18.18 9.51 -6.17
C GLU A 130 18.35 9.98 -7.62
N SER A 131 18.50 9.08 -8.60
CA SER A 131 18.73 9.48 -9.99
C SER A 131 17.43 9.87 -10.71
N GLU A 132 17.47 10.95 -11.50
CA GLU A 132 16.36 11.32 -12.38
C GLU A 132 16.03 10.23 -13.41
N ASN A 133 17.04 9.47 -13.81
CA ASN A 133 16.88 8.30 -14.66
C ASN A 133 16.02 7.23 -13.99
N PHE A 134 16.19 6.97 -12.69
CA PHE A 134 15.35 6.02 -11.95
C PHE A 134 13.89 6.50 -11.86
N ARG A 135 13.65 7.81 -11.69
CA ARG A 135 12.29 8.38 -11.72
C ARG A 135 11.61 8.18 -13.07
N ASN A 136 12.30 8.47 -14.17
CA ASN A 136 11.78 8.27 -15.52
C ASN A 136 11.60 6.78 -15.82
N LEU A 137 12.51 5.93 -15.34
CA LEU A 137 12.43 4.48 -15.44
C LEU A 137 11.17 3.96 -14.75
N LEU A 138 10.94 4.34 -13.49
CA LEU A 138 9.73 3.96 -12.74
C LEU A 138 8.45 4.41 -13.43
N LEU A 139 8.42 5.65 -13.94
CA LEU A 139 7.27 6.15 -14.71
C LEU A 139 7.07 5.37 -16.01
N SER A 140 8.14 4.97 -16.69
CA SER A 140 8.04 4.17 -17.92
C SER A 140 7.60 2.72 -17.67
N PHE A 141 7.89 2.16 -16.49
CA PHE A 141 7.46 0.82 -16.10
C PHE A 141 6.04 0.78 -15.52
N ALA A 142 5.58 1.88 -14.93
CA ALA A 142 4.20 2.02 -14.54
C ALA A 142 3.34 2.25 -15.79
N GLU A 143 3.03 1.16 -16.49
CA GLU A 143 2.05 1.12 -17.60
C GLU A 143 0.67 1.63 -17.15
N ASP A 144 0.42 1.66 -15.83
CA ASP A 144 -0.78 2.13 -15.19
C ASP A 144 -0.47 3.18 -14.11
N MET A 145 -0.99 4.41 -14.30
CA MET A 145 -0.82 5.53 -13.37
C MET A 145 -1.31 5.22 -11.95
N ARG A 146 -2.25 4.29 -11.79
CA ARG A 146 -2.79 3.91 -10.47
C ARG A 146 -1.71 3.26 -9.61
N VAL A 147 -0.72 2.58 -10.21
CA VAL A 147 0.43 2.02 -9.49
C VAL A 147 1.21 3.13 -8.81
N ILE A 148 1.51 4.23 -9.53
CA ILE A 148 2.24 5.38 -8.98
C ILE A 148 1.43 6.07 -7.86
N LEU A 149 0.12 6.24 -8.06
CA LEU A 149 -0.75 6.84 -7.04
C LEU A 149 -0.78 6.01 -5.75
N ILE A 150 -0.88 4.68 -5.85
CA ILE A 150 -0.82 3.75 -4.71
C ILE A 150 0.51 3.89 -3.98
N MET A 151 1.63 3.97 -4.71
CA MET A 151 2.94 4.13 -4.10
C MET A 151 3.12 5.47 -3.38
N ILE A 152 2.59 6.57 -3.95
CA ILE A 152 2.60 7.89 -3.30
C ILE A 152 1.75 7.84 -2.02
N ALA A 153 0.53 7.29 -2.09
CA ALA A 153 -0.34 7.17 -0.92
C ALA A 153 0.30 6.32 0.19
N ASP A 154 0.93 5.21 -0.18
CA ASP A 154 1.63 4.34 0.76
C ASP A 154 2.79 5.08 1.45
N ARG A 155 3.53 5.89 0.68
CA ARG A 155 4.61 6.70 1.24
C ARG A 155 4.10 7.78 2.17
N VAL A 156 3.06 8.52 1.78
CA VAL A 156 2.42 9.53 2.64
C VAL A 156 1.97 8.90 3.95
N ASN A 157 1.26 7.77 3.86
CA ASN A 157 0.80 7.04 5.03
C ASN A 157 1.98 6.62 5.93
N THR A 158 3.07 6.10 5.34
CA THR A 158 4.27 5.71 6.09
C THR A 158 4.91 6.91 6.78
N MET A 159 5.12 8.03 6.07
CA MET A 159 5.70 9.27 6.62
C MET A 159 4.91 9.80 7.82
N ARG A 160 3.57 9.75 7.77
CA ARG A 160 2.69 10.14 8.88
C ARG A 160 2.90 9.29 10.14
N GLN A 161 3.29 8.02 9.98
CA GLN A 161 3.39 7.07 11.09
C GLN A 161 4.80 6.96 11.69
N ILE A 162 5.85 7.33 10.95
CA ILE A 162 7.23 7.18 11.40
C ILE A 162 7.82 8.45 12.04
N LYS A 163 7.03 9.52 12.20
CA LYS A 163 7.51 10.82 12.70
C LYS A 163 8.29 10.70 14.02
N ASP A 164 7.80 9.88 14.93
CA ASP A 164 8.33 9.72 16.28
C ASP A 164 8.97 8.33 16.50
N SER A 165 9.37 7.63 15.41
CA SER A 165 10.02 6.32 15.52
C SER A 165 11.49 6.46 15.93
N ASP A 166 11.94 5.55 16.81
CA ASP A 166 13.33 5.47 17.28
C ASP A 166 14.29 4.83 16.26
N ASN A 167 13.77 4.14 15.24
CA ASN A 167 14.57 3.58 14.14
C ASN A 167 14.98 4.70 13.15
N GLU A 168 16.04 5.43 13.51
CA GLU A 168 16.52 6.60 12.75
C GLU A 168 17.01 6.23 11.35
N ASP A 169 17.76 5.13 11.21
CA ASP A 169 18.32 4.69 9.94
C ASP A 169 17.24 4.45 8.88
N ASP A 170 16.18 3.71 9.25
CA ASP A 170 15.09 3.46 8.31
C ASP A 170 14.20 4.69 8.10
N ARG A 171 14.06 5.57 9.11
CA ARG A 171 13.38 6.86 8.94
C ARG A 171 14.09 7.72 7.90
N LEU A 172 15.42 7.82 7.96
CA LEU A 172 16.21 8.56 6.99
C LEU A 172 16.06 7.98 5.58
N LYS A 173 16.08 6.65 5.42
CA LYS A 173 15.81 6.00 4.11
C LYS A 173 14.43 6.39 3.58
N VAL A 174 13.39 6.27 4.39
CA VAL A 174 12.01 6.59 3.98
C VAL A 174 11.86 8.07 3.63
N ALA A 175 12.48 8.97 4.40
CA ALA A 175 12.46 10.41 4.15
C ALA A 175 13.22 10.77 2.86
N ASN A 176 14.39 10.16 2.61
CA ASN A 176 15.12 10.36 1.37
C ASN A 176 14.28 9.91 0.16
N GLU A 177 13.65 8.74 0.23
CA GLU A 177 12.75 8.30 -0.84
C GLU A 177 11.57 9.27 -1.02
N ALA A 178 10.98 9.78 0.08
CA ALA A 178 9.91 10.76 0.03
C ALA A 178 10.31 12.02 -0.74
N VAL A 179 11.46 12.62 -0.39
CA VAL A 179 11.95 13.86 -1.00
C VAL A 179 12.42 13.67 -2.43
N TYR A 180 13.21 12.63 -2.71
CA TYR A 180 13.85 12.49 -4.02
C TYR A 180 12.96 11.85 -5.07
N LEU A 181 11.96 11.07 -4.66
CA LEU A 181 11.12 10.30 -5.57
C LEU A 181 9.65 10.65 -5.47
N TYR A 182 9.03 10.48 -4.31
CA TYR A 182 7.57 10.56 -4.21
C TYR A 182 7.04 12.00 -4.29
N ALA A 183 7.69 12.98 -3.67
CA ALA A 183 7.29 14.39 -3.76
C ALA A 183 7.40 14.94 -5.19
N PRO A 184 8.49 14.69 -5.96
CA PRO A 184 8.54 15.04 -7.38
C PRO A 184 7.48 14.35 -8.25
N LEU A 185 7.16 13.08 -7.99
CA LEU A 185 6.08 12.38 -8.70
C LEU A 185 4.71 12.99 -8.37
N ALA A 186 4.44 13.26 -7.09
CA ALA A 186 3.23 13.93 -6.64
C ALA A 186 3.09 15.32 -7.30
N HIS A 187 4.18 16.09 -7.41
CA HIS A 187 4.19 17.36 -8.12
C HIS A 187 3.78 17.21 -9.59
N LYS A 188 4.38 16.26 -10.33
CA LYS A 188 4.07 16.01 -11.74
C LYS A 188 2.60 15.61 -11.96
N LEU A 189 1.98 14.98 -10.96
CA LEU A 189 0.59 14.55 -11.00
C LEU A 189 -0.39 15.59 -10.42
N GLY A 190 0.09 16.79 -10.05
CA GLY A 190 -0.75 17.87 -9.51
C GLY A 190 -1.23 17.65 -8.07
N LEU A 191 -0.63 16.70 -7.34
CA LEU A 191 -0.98 16.34 -5.96
C LEU A 191 -0.29 17.26 -4.95
N TYR A 192 -0.47 18.57 -5.09
CA TYR A 192 0.31 19.58 -4.36
C TYR A 192 0.18 19.48 -2.84
N LYS A 193 -1.01 19.11 -2.33
CA LYS A 193 -1.22 18.92 -0.89
C LYS A 193 -0.31 17.80 -0.35
N LEU A 194 -0.34 16.63 -0.98
CA LEU A 194 0.47 15.47 -0.58
C LEU A 194 1.96 15.73 -0.78
N LYS A 195 2.32 16.44 -1.86
CA LYS A 195 3.70 16.87 -2.12
C LYS A 195 4.26 17.81 -1.05
N SER A 196 3.44 18.66 -0.45
CA SER A 196 3.87 19.57 0.62
C SER A 196 3.93 18.88 1.99
N GLU A 197 3.23 17.75 2.13
CA GLU A 197 3.24 16.95 3.35
C GLU A 197 4.42 15.97 3.40
N LEU A 198 4.79 15.41 2.25
CA LEU A 198 6.02 14.62 2.04
C LEU A 198 7.28 15.49 2.17
#